data_AF-A0A6A4VTZ1-F1
#
_entry.id   AF-A0A6A4VTZ1-F1
#
_cell.length_a   1.000
_cell.length_b   1.000
_cell.length_c   1.000
_cell.angle_alpha   90.00
_cell.angle_beta   90.00
_cell.angle_gamma   90.00
#
_symmetry.space_group_name_H-M   'P 1'
#
loop_
_entity.id
_entity.type
_entity.pdbx_description
1 polymer ?
#
loop_
_entity_poly.entity_id
_entity_poly.type
_entity_poly.pdbx_seq_one_letter_code
_entity_poly.pdbx_strand_id
1 'polypeptide(L)'
;MRVRAIPRPSMSPDLNPIENVWSLMVHELEEELRQPARQLNQDELWAAVLAKWEELRRRPGYFRSLVASMRQRLEQCSEAAGGHTY
;
A
#
# COMPACT_ATOMS: atom_id res chain seq x y z
N MET A 1 -24.09 16.00 3.25
CA MET A 1 -22.81 15.71 3.95
C MET A 1 -21.66 16.14 3.05
N ARG A 2 -20.73 16.98 3.52
CA ARG A 2 -19.60 17.47 2.71
C ARG A 2 -18.34 16.72 3.12
N VAL A 3 -17.69 16.01 2.18
CA VAL A 3 -16.42 15.33 2.41
C VAL A 3 -15.29 16.36 2.32
N ARG A 4 -14.37 16.34 3.30
CA ARG A 4 -13.15 17.17 3.26
C ARG A 4 -12.01 16.37 2.66
N ALA A 5 -11.41 16.92 1.59
CA ALA A 5 -10.23 16.34 0.99
C ALA A 5 -8.98 16.69 1.81
N ILE A 6 -8.06 15.74 1.90
CA ILE A 6 -6.72 15.98 2.46
C ILE A 6 -5.86 16.57 1.34
N PRO A 7 -5.21 17.74 1.54
CA PRO A 7 -4.29 18.30 0.56
C PRO A 7 -3.11 17.35 0.38
N ARG A 8 -2.73 17.07 -0.87
CA ARG A 8 -1.58 16.24 -1.21
C ARG A 8 -0.73 16.92 -2.28
N PRO A 9 0.59 16.97 -2.12
CA PRO A 9 1.46 17.47 -3.17
C PRO A 9 1.44 16.52 -4.37
N SER A 10 1.64 17.06 -5.57
CA SER A 10 1.86 16.24 -6.77
C SER A 10 3.10 15.36 -6.60
N MET A 11 3.13 14.20 -7.28
CA MET A 11 4.31 13.31 -7.32
C MET A 11 4.79 12.82 -5.93
N SER A 12 3.88 12.62 -4.98
CA SER A 12 4.19 12.20 -3.60
C SER A 12 3.61 10.81 -3.22
N PRO A 13 3.96 9.72 -3.93
CA PRO A 13 3.47 8.38 -3.60
C PRO A 13 3.94 7.91 -2.22
N ASP A 14 5.11 8.36 -1.76
CA ASP A 14 5.66 8.10 -0.42
C ASP A 14 4.77 8.66 0.71
N LEU A 15 4.06 9.76 0.44
CA LEU A 15 3.07 10.36 1.34
C LEU A 15 1.65 9.79 1.18
N ASN A 16 1.49 8.68 0.45
CA ASN A 16 0.21 8.01 0.26
C ASN A 16 0.27 6.57 0.81
N PRO A 17 -0.31 6.29 2.00
CA PRO A 17 -0.24 4.97 2.64
C PRO A 17 -0.76 3.80 1.80
N ILE A 18 -1.65 4.04 0.83
CA ILE A 18 -2.18 2.96 -0.02
C ILE A 18 -1.10 2.34 -0.89
N GLU A 19 -0.03 3.08 -1.24
CA GLU A 19 1.07 2.55 -2.05
C GLU A 19 1.81 1.42 -1.30
N ASN A 20 1.90 1.51 0.04
CA ASN A 20 2.45 0.41 0.84
C ASN A 20 1.56 -0.83 0.83
N VAL A 21 0.24 -0.64 0.79
CA VAL A 21 -0.71 -1.75 0.71
C VAL A 21 -0.56 -2.44 -0.64
N TRP A 22 -0.53 -1.69 -1.73
CA TRP A 22 -0.32 -2.26 -3.07
C TRP A 22 1.03 -2.97 -3.19
N SER A 23 2.11 -2.34 -2.72
CA SER A 23 3.44 -2.95 -2.73
C SER A 23 3.47 -4.26 -1.97
N LEU A 24 2.87 -4.33 -0.77
CA LEU A 24 2.82 -5.56 0.01
C LEU A 24 1.95 -6.63 -0.66
N MET A 25 0.80 -6.26 -1.21
CA MET A 25 -0.08 -7.20 -1.90
C MET A 25 0.61 -7.84 -3.10
N VAL A 26 1.27 -7.04 -3.95
CA VAL A 26 2.00 -7.54 -5.12
C VAL A 26 3.13 -8.47 -4.67
N HIS A 27 3.94 -8.03 -3.71
CA HIS A 27 5.05 -8.84 -3.19
C HIS A 27 4.58 -10.19 -2.64
N GLU A 28 3.57 -10.21 -1.76
CA GLU A 28 3.07 -11.46 -1.19
C GLU A 28 2.42 -12.37 -2.25
N LEU A 29 1.67 -11.81 -3.21
CA LEU A 29 1.09 -12.59 -4.31
C LEU A 29 2.17 -13.19 -5.22
N GLU A 30 3.22 -12.43 -5.55
CA GLU A 30 4.34 -12.93 -6.36
C GLU A 30 5.09 -14.07 -5.67
N GLU A 31 5.32 -13.97 -4.36
CA GLU A 31 5.92 -15.05 -3.56
C GLU A 31 5.03 -16.31 -3.55
N GLU A 32 3.73 -16.16 -3.33
CA GLU A 32 2.76 -17.27 -3.31
C GLU A 32 2.63 -17.98 -4.67
N LEU A 33 2.74 -17.23 -5.76
CA LEU A 33 2.65 -17.77 -7.13
C LEU A 33 3.98 -18.35 -7.64
N ARG A 34 5.08 -18.18 -6.89
CA ARG A 34 6.40 -18.62 -7.31
C ARG A 34 6.56 -20.14 -7.24
N GLN A 35 5.97 -20.83 -6.25
CA GLN A 35 6.21 -22.27 -6.04
C GLN A 35 4.95 -23.03 -5.56
N PRO A 36 4.34 -23.90 -6.41
CA PRO A 36 4.70 -24.14 -7.82
C PRO A 36 4.42 -22.89 -8.66
N ALA A 37 5.26 -22.63 -9.67
CA ALA A 37 5.06 -21.53 -10.59
C ALA A 37 3.66 -21.63 -11.23
N ARG A 38 2.79 -20.67 -10.92
CA ARG A 38 1.40 -20.66 -11.39
C ARG A 38 1.12 -19.41 -12.20
N GLN A 39 0.70 -19.60 -13.44
CA GLN A 39 0.13 -18.55 -14.27
C GLN A 39 -1.38 -18.50 -14.02
N LEU A 40 -1.90 -17.32 -13.73
CA LEU A 40 -3.33 -17.09 -13.52
C LEU A 40 -3.93 -16.45 -14.77
N ASN A 41 -5.13 -16.88 -15.15
CA ASN A 41 -5.94 -16.08 -16.07
C ASN A 41 -6.49 -14.81 -15.38
N GLN A 42 -7.19 -13.96 -16.13
CA GLN A 42 -7.71 -12.69 -15.61
C GLN A 42 -8.65 -12.86 -14.41
N ASP A 43 -9.57 -13.84 -14.46
CA ASP A 43 -10.55 -14.07 -13.39
C ASP A 43 -9.89 -14.65 -12.14
N GLU A 44 -8.93 -15.56 -12.32
CA GLU A 44 -8.12 -16.11 -11.24
C GLU A 44 -7.25 -15.04 -10.58
N LEU A 45 -6.63 -14.15 -11.37
CA LEU A 45 -5.85 -13.04 -10.84
C LEU A 45 -6.73 -12.08 -10.05
N TRP A 46 -7.91 -11.73 -10.57
CA TRP A 46 -8.87 -10.90 -9.86
C TRP A 46 -9.27 -11.52 -8.51
N ALA A 47 -9.59 -12.81 -8.51
CA ALA A 47 -9.93 -13.55 -7.29
C ALA A 47 -8.76 -13.57 -6.29
N ALA A 48 -7.52 -13.77 -6.76
CA ALA A 48 -6.33 -13.77 -5.93
C ALA A 48 -6.07 -12.40 -5.30
N VAL A 49 -6.19 -11.32 -6.07
CA VAL A 49 -6.05 -9.93 -5.58
C VAL A 49 -7.10 -9.61 -4.52
N LEU A 50 -8.37 -9.98 -4.74
CA LEU A 50 -9.43 -9.80 -3.75
C LEU A 50 -9.19 -10.62 -2.47
N ALA A 51 -8.76 -11.87 -2.60
CA ALA A 51 -8.43 -12.71 -1.45
C ALA A 51 -7.28 -12.12 -0.63
N LYS A 52 -6.23 -11.63 -1.29
CA LYS A 52 -5.09 -10.97 -0.65
C LYS A 52 -5.50 -9.68 0.05
N TRP A 53 -6.35 -8.87 -0.58
CA TRP A 53 -6.91 -7.68 0.07
C TRP A 53 -7.65 -8.02 1.36
N GLU A 54 -8.53 -9.03 1.32
CA GLU A 54 -9.29 -9.47 2.49
C GLU A 54 -8.40 -10.08 3.59
N GLU A 55 -7.32 -10.75 3.21
CA GLU A 55 -6.30 -11.22 4.17
C GLU A 55 -5.61 -10.04 4.86
N LEU A 56 -5.09 -9.06 4.11
CA LEU A 56 -4.47 -7.88 4.69
C LEU A 56 -5.45 -7.10 5.55
N ARG A 57 -6.71 -6.95 5.12
CA ARG A 57 -7.80 -6.30 5.88
C ARG A 57 -7.99 -6.92 7.26
N ARG A 58 -7.81 -8.24 7.37
CA ARG A 58 -7.89 -8.98 8.64
C ARG A 58 -6.60 -8.93 9.46
N ARG A 59 -5.46 -8.50 8.87
CA ARG A 59 -4.16 -8.43 9.55
C ARG A 59 -4.21 -7.40 10.68
N PRO A 60 -4.10 -7.82 11.96
CA PRO A 60 -4.29 -6.90 13.08
C PRO A 60 -3.28 -5.76 13.07
N GLY A 61 -3.78 -4.52 13.12
CA GLY A 61 -2.95 -3.33 13.29
C GLY A 61 -2.22 -2.83 12.04
N TYR A 62 -2.19 -3.58 10.93
CA TYR A 62 -1.44 -3.19 9.72
C TYR A 62 -1.86 -1.82 9.16
N PHE A 63 -3.15 -1.61 8.91
CA PHE A 63 -3.63 -0.30 8.43
C PHE A 63 -3.45 0.82 9.46
N ARG A 64 -3.57 0.50 10.76
CA ARG A 64 -3.35 1.49 11.83
C ARG A 64 -1.89 1.92 11.90
N SER A 65 -0.93 1.02 11.73
CA SER A 65 0.49 1.37 11.72
C SER A 65 0.85 2.21 10.49
N LEU A 66 0.29 1.90 9.31
CA LEU A 66 0.48 2.73 8.11
C LEU A 66 0.00 4.17 8.32
N VAL A 67 -1.21 4.35 8.84
CA VAL A 67 -1.73 5.69 9.17
C VAL A 67 -0.87 6.37 10.25
N ALA A 68 -0.46 5.65 11.30
CA ALA A 68 0.38 6.20 12.36
C ALA A 68 1.76 6.66 11.85
N SER A 69 2.31 6.00 10.83
CA SER A 69 3.60 6.35 10.22
C SER A 69 3.60 7.69 9.47
N MET A 70 2.43 8.23 9.12
CA MET A 70 2.34 9.44 8.27
C MET A 70 3.02 10.66 8.87
N ARG A 71 3.02 10.77 10.21
CA ARG A 71 3.75 11.85 10.90
C ARG A 71 5.25 11.81 10.55
N GLN A 72 5.87 10.65 10.71
CA GLN A 72 7.29 10.45 10.45
C GLN A 72 7.63 10.70 8.97
N ARG A 73 6.79 10.25 8.04
CA ARG A 73 7.02 10.48 6.60
C ARG A 73 6.97 11.96 6.22
N LEU A 74 6.06 12.71 6.84
CA LEU A 74 6.00 14.16 6.65
C LEU A 74 7.24 14.85 7.22
N GLU A 75 7.75 14.39 8.37
CA GLU A 75 9.00 14.87 8.96
C GLU A 75 10.19 14.58 8.03
N GLN A 76 10.32 13.35 7.52
CA GLN A 76 11.35 12.99 6.53
C GLN A 76 11.27 13.83 5.26
N CYS A 77 10.05 14.10 4.75
CA CYS A 77 9.85 14.94 3.57
C CYS A 77 10.29 16.39 3.84
N SER A 78 10.01 16.89 5.04
CA SER A 78 10.47 18.21 5.48
C SER A 78 11.99 18.28 5.60
N GLU A 79 12.62 17.26 6.19
CA GLU A 79 14.09 17.15 6.31
C GLU A 79 14.77 17.05 4.94
N ALA A 80 14.13 16.38 3.98
CA ALA A 80 14.55 16.31 2.60
C ALA A 80 14.24 17.57 1.78
N ALA A 81 13.73 18.64 2.39
CA ALA A 81 13.30 19.88 1.73
C ALA A 81 12.34 19.63 0.54
N GLY A 82 11.42 18.68 0.70
CA GLY A 82 10.47 18.25 -0.35
C GLY A 82 11.02 17.17 -1.30
N GLY A 83 12.23 16.68 -1.07
CA GLY A 83 12.80 15.52 -1.77
C GLY A 83 12.12 14.20 -1.40
N HIS A 84 12.46 13.14 -2.14
CA HIS A 84 11.93 11.80 -1.94
C HIS A 84 12.33 11.19 -0.59
N THR A 85 11.41 10.47 0.04
CA THR A 85 11.63 9.72 1.28
C THR A 85 11.68 8.21 1.03
N TYR A 86 12.39 7.47 1.88
CA TYR A 86 12.58 6.01 1.80
C TYR A 86 11.99 5.30 3.01
#